data_AF-A0A2X1K4A8-F1
#
_entry.id   AF-A0A2X1K4A8-F1
#
_cell.length_a   1.000
_cell.length_b   1.000
_cell.length_c   1.000
_cell.angle_alpha   90.00
_cell.angle_beta   90.00
_cell.angle_gamma   90.00
#
_symmetry.space_group_name_H-M   'P 1'
#
loop_
_entity.id
_entity.type
_entity.pdbx_description
1 polymer ?
#
loop_
_entity_poly.entity_id
_entity_poly.type
_entity_poly.pdbx_seq_one_letter_code
_entity_poly.pdbx_strand_id
1 'polypeptide(L)'
;MEIVEIARQHNLIIFADEIYDKILYDDAEHHSIAPLAPDLLTITFNGLSKTYRVAGFRQGWMVLNGPKKHAKGYIEGLEMLASMRLCANVPAQHAIQTALGGYQSISEFITPGGRLYEQRNRAWELDQRYSGRFLRETSWCAVYVPENRRQTL
;
A
#
# COMPACT_ATOMS: atom_id res chain seq x y z
N MET A 1 15.76 -7.15 1.17
CA MET A 1 16.11 -8.33 0.34
C MET A 1 15.86 -9.65 1.06
N GLU A 2 16.00 -9.73 2.39
CA GLU A 2 15.80 -10.96 3.18
C GLU A 2 14.45 -11.67 2.94
N ILE A 3 13.33 -10.94 2.89
CA ILE A 3 12.00 -11.52 2.60
C ILE A 3 11.95 -12.22 1.24
N VAL A 4 12.62 -11.65 0.22
CA VAL A 4 12.68 -12.26 -1.12
C VAL A 4 13.47 -13.57 -1.07
N GLU A 5 14.58 -13.60 -0.33
CA GLU A 5 15.37 -14.82 -0.16
C GLU A 5 14.59 -15.92 0.56
N ILE A 6 13.88 -15.57 1.64
CA ILE A 6 13.01 -16.53 2.35
C ILE A 6 11.93 -17.06 1.39
N ALA A 7 11.26 -16.19 0.64
CA ALA A 7 10.26 -16.61 -0.31
C ALA A 7 10.83 -17.54 -1.39
N ARG A 8 12.06 -17.26 -1.87
CA ARG A 8 12.76 -18.08 -2.85
C ARG A 8 13.12 -19.46 -2.30
N GLN A 9 13.71 -19.51 -1.11
CA GLN A 9 14.13 -20.76 -0.45
C GLN A 9 12.95 -21.69 -0.16
N HIS A 10 11.79 -21.11 0.17
CA HIS A 10 10.61 -21.86 0.57
C HIS A 10 9.52 -21.96 -0.52
N ASN A 11 9.82 -21.51 -1.74
CA ASN A 11 8.89 -21.52 -2.88
C ASN A 11 7.53 -20.86 -2.54
N LEU A 12 7.59 -19.67 -1.93
CA LEU A 12 6.42 -18.90 -1.50
C LEU A 12 6.03 -17.85 -2.54
N ILE A 13 4.73 -17.59 -2.64
CA ILE A 13 4.18 -16.45 -3.39
C ILE A 13 4.26 -15.21 -2.49
N ILE A 14 4.77 -14.11 -3.04
CA ILE A 14 4.79 -12.83 -2.33
C ILE A 14 3.53 -12.04 -2.66
N PHE A 15 2.73 -11.72 -1.65
CA PHE A 15 1.60 -10.79 -1.76
C PHE A 15 2.03 -9.43 -1.18
N ALA A 16 2.08 -8.40 -2.02
CA ALA A 16 2.56 -7.07 -1.66
C ALA A 16 1.42 -6.07 -1.68
N ASP A 17 0.95 -5.62 -0.52
CA ASP A 17 -0.01 -4.52 -0.43
C ASP A 17 0.72 -3.18 -0.44
N GLU A 18 0.71 -2.52 -1.59
CA GLU A 18 1.42 -1.27 -1.85
C GLU A 18 0.44 -0.09 -1.98
N ILE A 19 -0.75 -0.17 -1.36
CA ILE A 19 -1.80 0.88 -1.45
C ILE A 19 -1.38 2.26 -0.89
N TYR A 20 -0.25 2.34 -0.18
CA TYR A 20 0.33 3.57 0.37
C TYR A 20 1.69 3.94 -0.24
N ASP A 21 2.05 3.35 -1.39
CA ASP A 21 3.31 3.58 -2.11
C ASP A 21 3.69 5.05 -2.31
N LYS A 22 2.69 5.94 -2.42
CA LYS A 22 2.89 7.39 -2.65
C LYS A 22 2.64 8.26 -1.42
N ILE A 23 2.24 7.69 -0.28
CA ILE A 23 2.09 8.44 0.98
C ILE A 23 3.36 8.22 1.80
N LEU A 24 4.39 8.96 1.42
CA LEU A 24 5.74 8.92 1.99
C LEU A 24 6.08 10.30 2.56
N TYR A 25 6.80 10.35 3.66
CA TYR A 25 7.20 11.59 4.31
C TYR A 25 8.72 11.69 4.45
N ASP A 26 9.21 12.92 4.57
CA ASP A 26 10.65 13.20 4.70
C ASP A 26 11.41 12.56 3.52
N ASP A 27 12.49 11.82 3.80
CA ASP A 27 13.33 11.15 2.78
C ASP A 27 12.90 9.68 2.53
N ALA A 28 11.68 9.29 2.91
CA ALA A 28 11.22 7.92 2.74
C ALA A 28 11.03 7.56 1.27
N GLU A 29 11.61 6.43 0.85
CA GLU A 29 11.45 5.88 -0.49
C GLU A 29 10.68 4.56 -0.45
N HIS A 30 9.74 4.40 -1.39
CA HIS A 30 9.04 3.13 -1.59
C HIS A 30 9.75 2.33 -2.68
N HIS A 31 10.10 1.09 -2.36
CA HIS A 31 10.62 0.12 -3.32
C HIS A 31 9.61 -1.01 -3.48
N SER A 32 9.00 -1.11 -4.65
CA SER A 32 8.12 -2.25 -4.95
C SER A 32 8.92 -3.55 -4.89
N ILE A 33 8.33 -4.59 -4.29
CA ILE A 33 9.01 -5.88 -4.14
C ILE A 33 9.02 -6.70 -5.43
N ALA A 34 8.07 -6.46 -6.33
CA ALA A 34 7.94 -7.24 -7.57
C ALA A 34 9.19 -7.15 -8.48
N PRO A 35 9.78 -5.96 -8.75
CA PRO A 35 11.05 -5.85 -9.48
C PRO A 35 12.25 -6.48 -8.76
N LEU A 36 12.19 -6.61 -7.43
CA LEU A 36 13.27 -7.20 -6.62
C LEU A 36 13.23 -8.73 -6.61
N ALA A 37 12.11 -9.33 -7.03
CA ALA A 37 11.90 -10.76 -7.10
C ALA A 37 11.44 -11.21 -8.50
N PRO A 38 12.19 -10.89 -9.57
CA PRO A 38 11.76 -11.13 -10.96
C PRO A 38 11.61 -12.62 -11.31
N ASP A 39 12.21 -13.49 -10.50
CA ASP A 39 12.20 -14.95 -10.61
C ASP A 39 11.07 -15.63 -9.81
N LEU A 40 10.35 -14.89 -8.96
CA LEU A 40 9.23 -15.39 -8.16
C LEU A 40 7.90 -14.90 -8.70
N LEU A 41 6.82 -15.68 -8.47
CA LEU A 41 5.48 -15.16 -8.65
C LEU A 41 5.16 -14.19 -7.52
N THR A 42 4.93 -12.92 -7.87
CA THR A 42 4.54 -11.88 -6.91
C THR A 42 3.21 -11.24 -7.33
N ILE A 43 2.36 -10.94 -6.35
CA ILE A 43 1.06 -10.32 -6.56
C ILE A 43 1.04 -8.99 -5.81
N THR A 44 1.09 -7.89 -6.57
CA THR A 44 1.12 -6.54 -6.01
C THR A 44 -0.27 -5.92 -6.06
N PHE A 45 -0.76 -5.41 -4.94
CA PHE A 45 -2.03 -4.71 -4.81
C PHE A 45 -1.80 -3.21 -4.69
N ASN A 46 -2.61 -2.44 -5.40
CA ASN A 46 -2.66 -0.98 -5.27
C ASN A 46 -4.07 -0.48 -5.66
N GLY A 47 -4.33 0.82 -5.57
CA GLY A 47 -5.63 1.38 -5.88
C GLY A 47 -5.74 2.87 -5.60
N LEU A 48 -6.96 3.38 -5.75
CA LEU A 48 -7.21 4.83 -5.66
C LEU A 48 -7.59 5.33 -4.26
N SER A 49 -7.84 4.40 -3.34
CA SER A 49 -8.57 4.70 -2.10
C SER A 49 -7.86 5.69 -1.18
N LYS A 50 -6.53 5.61 -1.11
CA LYS A 50 -5.72 6.35 -0.12
C LYS A 50 -5.03 7.54 -0.77
N THR A 51 -4.13 7.25 -1.70
CA THR A 51 -3.36 8.25 -2.45
C THR A 51 -4.22 9.29 -3.15
N TYR A 52 -5.35 8.87 -3.74
CA TYR A 52 -6.23 9.76 -4.52
C TYR A 52 -7.52 10.13 -3.78
N ARG A 53 -7.65 9.75 -2.49
CA ARG A 53 -8.75 10.15 -1.59
C ARG A 53 -10.17 9.85 -2.13
N VAL A 54 -10.30 8.83 -2.98
CA VAL A 54 -11.59 8.39 -3.56
C VAL A 54 -11.98 7.00 -3.06
N ALA A 55 -11.86 6.76 -1.75
CA ALA A 55 -12.18 5.46 -1.14
C ALA A 55 -13.58 4.95 -1.50
N GLY A 56 -14.57 5.86 -1.66
CA GLY A 56 -15.94 5.53 -2.05
C GLY A 56 -16.09 5.00 -3.48
N PHE A 57 -15.13 5.27 -4.38
CA PHE A 57 -15.18 4.78 -5.77
C PHE A 57 -14.88 3.28 -5.89
N ARG A 58 -14.33 2.67 -4.84
CA ARG A 58 -14.01 1.24 -4.77
C ARG A 58 -13.14 0.76 -5.94
N GLN A 59 -12.10 1.53 -6.27
CA GLN A 59 -11.15 1.21 -7.33
C GLN A 59 -9.83 0.71 -6.76
N GLY A 60 -9.44 -0.49 -7.16
CA GLY A 60 -8.19 -1.15 -6.82
C GLY A 60 -7.88 -2.25 -7.83
N TRP A 61 -6.63 -2.64 -7.90
CA TRP A 61 -6.13 -3.63 -8.85
C TRP A 61 -5.07 -4.51 -8.20
N MET A 62 -4.81 -5.65 -8.84
CA MET A 62 -3.68 -6.52 -8.53
C MET A 62 -2.89 -6.78 -9.81
N VAL A 63 -1.57 -6.91 -9.70
CA VAL A 63 -0.67 -7.19 -10.83
C VAL A 63 0.16 -8.44 -10.52
N LEU A 64 0.12 -9.41 -11.43
CA LEU A 64 0.89 -10.65 -11.34
C LEU A 64 2.22 -10.51 -12.09
N ASN A 65 3.32 -10.44 -11.36
CA ASN A 65 4.68 -10.33 -11.90
C ASN A 65 5.47 -11.65 -11.78
N GLY A 66 6.57 -11.76 -12.53
CA GLY A 66 7.44 -12.94 -12.55
C GLY A 66 6.93 -14.13 -13.39
N PRO A 67 7.56 -15.32 -13.25
CA PRO A 67 7.21 -16.52 -14.02
C PRO A 67 5.80 -17.01 -13.67
N LYS A 68 4.93 -17.12 -14.68
CA LYS A 68 3.51 -17.47 -14.49
C LYS A 68 3.15 -18.89 -14.95
N LYS A 69 4.03 -19.55 -15.71
CA LYS A 69 3.75 -20.85 -16.33
C LYS A 69 3.39 -21.93 -15.30
N HIS A 70 4.06 -21.94 -14.15
CA HIS A 70 3.82 -22.91 -13.08
C HIS A 70 2.52 -22.63 -12.29
N ALA A 71 1.94 -21.44 -12.44
CA ALA A 71 0.75 -20.97 -11.72
C ALA A 71 -0.49 -20.87 -12.60
N LYS A 72 -0.53 -21.58 -13.74
CA LYS A 72 -1.64 -21.52 -14.71
C LYS A 72 -3.01 -21.77 -14.08
N GLY A 73 -3.16 -22.85 -13.28
CA GLY A 73 -4.42 -23.16 -12.61
C GLY A 73 -4.84 -22.13 -11.56
N TYR A 74 -3.86 -21.49 -10.89
CA TYR A 74 -4.14 -20.38 -9.98
C TYR A 74 -4.69 -19.15 -10.73
N ILE A 75 -4.09 -18.80 -11.87
CA ILE A 75 -4.53 -17.69 -12.73
C ILE A 75 -5.93 -17.94 -13.27
N GLU A 76 -6.22 -19.16 -13.75
CA GLU A 76 -7.56 -19.56 -14.19
C GLU A 76 -8.60 -19.41 -13.06
N GLY A 77 -8.22 -19.76 -11.82
CA GLY A 77 -9.06 -19.53 -10.64
C GLY A 77 -9.35 -18.05 -10.38
N LEU A 78 -8.37 -17.17 -10.55
CA LEU A 78 -8.55 -15.73 -10.43
C LEU A 78 -9.48 -15.18 -11.52
N GLU A 79 -9.31 -15.64 -12.77
CA GLU A 79 -10.17 -15.27 -13.90
C GLU A 79 -11.62 -15.75 -13.69
N MET A 80 -11.80 -16.96 -13.18
CA MET A 80 -13.11 -17.49 -12.80
C MET A 80 -13.78 -16.63 -11.72
N LEU A 81 -13.06 -16.30 -10.65
CA LEU A 81 -13.56 -15.43 -9.57
C LEU A 81 -13.90 -14.01 -10.05
N ALA A 82 -13.09 -13.46 -10.95
CA ALA A 82 -13.36 -12.16 -11.56
C ALA A 82 -14.62 -12.19 -12.44
N SER A 83 -14.81 -13.27 -13.20
CA SER A 83 -15.94 -13.46 -14.11
C SER A 83 -17.26 -13.70 -13.37
N MET A 84 -17.24 -14.40 -12.23
CA MET A 84 -18.45 -14.68 -11.43
C MET A 84 -19.14 -13.39 -10.94
N ARG A 85 -18.39 -12.30 -10.73
CA ARG A 85 -18.94 -10.98 -10.35
C ARG A 85 -19.17 -10.05 -11.55
N LEU A 86 -19.04 -10.55 -12.78
CA LEU A 86 -19.07 -9.83 -14.05
C LEU A 86 -17.91 -8.83 -14.23
N CYS A 87 -17.91 -7.74 -13.46
CA CYS A 87 -16.86 -6.72 -13.51
C CYS A 87 -16.86 -5.86 -12.23
N ALA A 88 -15.80 -5.07 -12.03
CA ALA A 88 -15.81 -3.98 -11.04
C ALA A 88 -16.66 -2.82 -11.55
N ASN A 89 -17.04 -1.88 -10.67
CA ASN A 89 -17.82 -0.71 -11.08
C ASN A 89 -17.12 0.06 -12.21
N VAL A 90 -17.79 0.19 -13.35
CA VAL A 90 -17.19 0.68 -14.60
C VAL A 90 -16.93 2.19 -14.60
N PRO A 91 -17.86 3.05 -14.14
CA PRO A 91 -17.66 4.51 -14.25
C PRO A 91 -16.38 5.01 -13.59
N ALA A 92 -16.02 4.49 -12.41
CA ALA A 92 -14.82 4.93 -11.73
C ALA A 92 -13.51 4.31 -12.27
N GLN A 93 -13.57 3.30 -13.14
CA GLN A 93 -12.36 2.80 -13.82
C GLN A 93 -11.74 3.88 -14.72
N HIS A 94 -12.56 4.77 -15.29
CA HIS A 94 -12.07 5.90 -16.09
C HIS A 94 -11.20 6.88 -15.29
N ALA A 95 -11.35 6.94 -13.96
CA ALA A 95 -10.52 7.78 -13.12
C ALA A 95 -9.08 7.27 -12.99
N ILE A 96 -8.81 5.99 -13.26
CA ILE A 96 -7.51 5.36 -13.06
C ILE A 96 -6.45 6.00 -13.96
N GLN A 97 -6.74 6.19 -15.25
CA GLN A 97 -5.78 6.78 -16.19
C GLN A 97 -5.38 8.19 -15.77
N THR A 98 -6.35 9.03 -15.39
CA THR A 98 -6.10 10.40 -14.93
C THR A 98 -5.38 10.45 -13.60
N ALA A 99 -5.68 9.51 -12.69
CA ALA A 99 -5.02 9.45 -11.38
C ALA A 99 -3.53 9.06 -11.52
N LEU A 100 -3.25 8.03 -12.32
CA LEU A 100 -1.88 7.56 -12.53
C LEU A 100 -1.05 8.48 -13.45
N GLY A 101 -1.72 9.19 -14.35
CA GLY A 101 -1.09 10.16 -15.25
C GLY A 101 -0.93 11.55 -14.65
N GLY A 102 -0.08 12.36 -15.27
CA GLY A 102 0.02 13.79 -15.00
C GLY A 102 0.44 14.13 -13.57
N TYR A 103 -0.13 15.22 -13.06
CA TYR A 103 0.24 15.82 -11.77
C TYR A 103 -0.20 14.96 -10.57
N GLN A 104 0.75 14.65 -9.69
CA GLN A 104 0.48 13.86 -8.48
C GLN A 104 0.14 14.77 -7.30
N SER A 105 -1.15 15.05 -7.12
CA SER A 105 -1.62 16.00 -6.10
C SER A 105 -1.29 15.58 -4.66
N ILE A 106 -0.92 14.33 -4.40
CA ILE A 106 -0.60 13.85 -3.04
C ILE A 106 0.67 14.51 -2.49
N SER A 107 1.59 14.94 -3.37
CA SER A 107 2.85 15.60 -3.01
C SER A 107 2.65 16.87 -2.18
N GLU A 108 1.57 17.63 -2.44
CA GLU A 108 1.22 18.84 -1.66
C GLU A 108 0.83 18.53 -0.21
N PHE A 109 0.37 17.32 0.08
CA PHE A 109 -0.12 16.95 1.41
C PHE A 109 0.97 16.35 2.30
N ILE A 110 1.97 15.71 1.70
CA ILE A 110 2.99 14.91 2.38
C ILE A 110 4.33 15.63 2.55
N THR A 111 4.50 16.81 1.93
CA THR A 111 5.68 17.67 2.09
C THR A 111 5.52 18.64 3.27
N PRO A 112 6.59 19.27 3.78
CA PRO A 112 6.51 20.25 4.86
C PRO A 112 5.50 21.39 4.56
N GLY A 113 4.62 21.68 5.52
CA GLY A 113 3.47 22.58 5.33
C GLY A 113 2.21 21.91 4.76
N GLY A 114 2.34 20.71 4.18
CA GLY A 114 1.23 19.88 3.74
C GLY A 114 0.42 19.32 4.91
N ARG A 115 -0.91 19.25 4.76
CA ARG A 115 -1.80 18.86 5.87
C ARG A 115 -1.48 17.49 6.46
N LEU A 116 -1.19 16.47 5.65
CA LEU A 116 -0.91 15.12 6.17
C LEU A 116 0.42 15.09 6.93
N TYR A 117 1.44 15.79 6.41
CA TYR A 117 2.73 15.94 7.07
C TYR A 117 2.60 16.60 8.44
N GLU A 118 1.87 17.72 8.53
CA GLU A 118 1.67 18.45 9.79
C GLU A 118 0.81 17.66 10.78
N GLN A 119 -0.24 16.99 10.31
CA GLN A 119 -1.08 16.15 11.17
C GLN A 119 -0.29 14.98 11.77
N ARG A 120 0.54 14.32 10.97
CA ARG A 120 1.47 13.27 11.45
C ARG A 120 2.42 13.82 12.50
N ASN A 121 3.09 14.94 12.23
CA ASN A 121 4.03 15.55 13.19
C ASN A 121 3.32 15.92 14.48
N ARG A 122 2.14 16.51 14.39
CA ARG A 122 1.38 16.92 15.56
C ARG A 122 0.94 15.73 16.42
N ALA A 123 0.48 14.65 15.79
CA ALA A 123 0.12 13.43 16.48
C ALA A 123 1.35 12.82 17.18
N TRP A 124 2.49 12.76 16.49
CA TRP A 124 3.75 12.29 17.05
C TRP A 124 4.24 13.14 18.22
N GLU A 125 4.21 14.47 18.12
CA GLU A 125 4.60 15.38 19.21
C GLU A 125 3.73 15.21 20.46
N LEU A 126 2.41 15.10 20.26
CA LEU A 126 1.48 14.89 21.36
C LEU A 126 1.78 13.57 22.06
N ASP A 127 1.97 12.52 21.28
CA ASP A 127 2.27 11.21 21.84
C ASP A 127 3.63 11.17 22.56
N GLN A 128 4.68 11.78 22.02
CA GLN A 128 5.98 11.85 22.71
C GLN A 128 5.90 12.54 24.07
N ARG A 129 4.99 13.50 24.24
CA ARG A 129 4.74 14.16 25.55
C ARG A 129 4.07 13.23 26.57
N TYR A 130 3.29 12.24 26.14
CA TYR A 130 2.49 11.39 27.03
C TYR A 130 3.02 9.96 27.21
N SER A 131 3.69 9.41 26.20
CA SER A 131 4.08 8.00 26.17
C SER A 131 5.59 7.81 26.02
N GLY A 132 6.28 8.72 25.33
CA GLY A 132 7.73 8.72 25.09
C GLY A 132 8.25 7.48 24.36
N ARG A 133 7.37 6.75 23.64
CA ARG A 133 7.62 5.37 23.23
C ARG A 133 7.47 5.10 21.73
N PHE A 134 7.24 6.13 20.90
CA PHE A 134 6.90 5.93 19.48
C PHE A 134 7.96 6.42 18.50
N LEU A 135 8.12 5.62 17.47
CA LEU A 135 8.87 5.97 16.27
C LEU A 135 8.02 6.91 15.41
N ARG A 136 8.67 7.88 14.78
CA ARG A 136 8.03 8.77 13.81
C ARG A 136 7.74 7.98 12.55
N GLU A 137 6.47 7.94 12.13
CA GLU A 137 6.07 7.18 10.95
C GLU A 137 6.59 7.82 9.66
N THR A 138 7.12 7.00 8.76
CA THR A 138 7.73 7.45 7.49
C THR A 138 6.80 7.30 6.29
N SER A 139 5.69 6.59 6.46
CA SER A 139 4.62 6.43 5.48
C SER A 139 3.28 6.25 6.20
N TRP A 140 2.18 6.11 5.47
CA TRP A 140 0.83 5.86 6.03
C TRP A 140 0.14 7.07 6.66
N CYS A 141 -1.11 6.89 7.09
CA CYS A 141 -1.93 7.96 7.68
C CYS A 141 -2.38 7.67 9.12
N ALA A 142 -1.75 6.75 9.84
CA ALA A 142 -2.24 6.33 11.15
C ALA A 142 -1.10 5.95 12.09
N VAL A 143 -1.11 6.55 13.30
CA VAL A 143 -0.13 6.31 14.36
C VAL A 143 -0.43 5.00 15.09
N TYR A 144 0.53 4.07 15.11
CA TYR A 144 0.42 2.86 15.94
C TYR A 144 0.53 3.19 17.44
N VAL A 145 -0.47 2.79 18.24
CA VAL A 145 -0.46 2.89 19.71
C VAL A 145 -0.65 1.48 20.32
N PRO A 146 0.41 0.86 20.88
CA PRO A 146 0.41 -0.44 21.52
C PRO A 146 -0.35 -0.39 22.84
N GLU A 147 -1.02 -1.50 23.12
CA GLU A 147 -2.13 -1.57 24.07
C GLU A 147 -1.72 -1.70 25.56
N ASN A 148 -0.50 -1.33 25.94
CA ASN A 148 -0.03 -1.49 27.33
C ASN A 148 -0.58 -0.44 28.33
N ARG A 149 -1.90 -0.19 28.31
CA ARG A 149 -2.56 0.71 29.28
C ARG A 149 -4.00 0.32 29.67
N ARG A 150 -4.26 -0.96 29.96
CA ARG A 150 -5.40 -1.38 30.81
C ARG A 150 -4.93 -1.86 32.18
N GLN A 151 -4.32 -0.99 32.98
CA GLN A 151 -4.11 -1.21 34.42
C GLN A 151 -3.73 0.13 35.06
N THR A 152 -4.74 0.94 35.38
CA THR A 152 -4.82 1.92 36.49
C THR A 152 -6.00 2.84 36.23
N LEU A 153 -7.18 2.39 36.64
CA LEU A 153 -8.24 3.20 37.25
C LEU A 153 -8.76 2.40 38.45
#